data_AF-A0A6A0A064-F1
#
_entry.id   AF-A0A6A0A064-F1
#
_cell.length_a   1.000
_cell.length_b   1.000
_cell.length_c   1.000
_cell.angle_alpha   90.00
_cell.angle_beta   90.00
_cell.angle_gamma   90.00
#
_symmetry.space_group_name_H-M   'P 1'
#
loop_
_entity.id
_entity.type
_entity.pdbx_description
1 polymer ?
#
loop_
_entity_poly.entity_id
_entity_poly.type
_entity_poly.pdbx_seq_one_letter_code
_entity_poly.pdbx_strand_id
1 'polypeptide(L)'
;MGAATSSTANSSPELRSINDLCVIIPVLNERENVLKAVQSVLQSGPNAYQPEVVVVDGGSTDGTLELCQALPGVKVEQASRAGLGGWEVGSKGV
;
A
#
# COMPACT_ATOMS: atom_id res chain seq x y z
N MET A 1 40.42 3.19 35.32
CA MET A 1 39.51 2.03 35.29
C MET A 1 38.19 2.54 35.84
N GLY A 2 37.22 2.94 35.00
CA GLY A 2 36.25 2.08 34.30
C GLY A 2 35.09 1.79 35.27
N ALA A 3 33.80 2.04 35.01
CA ALA A 3 33.08 2.43 33.81
C ALA A 3 31.83 3.25 34.22
N ALA A 4 31.41 4.18 33.37
CA ALA A 4 30.15 4.89 33.51
C ALA A 4 29.02 4.08 32.85
N THR A 5 28.04 3.72 33.67
CA THR A 5 26.58 3.68 33.41
C THR A 5 26.10 3.29 32.01
N SER A 6 25.61 2.06 31.89
CA SER A 6 24.73 1.61 30.80
C SER A 6 23.37 2.30 30.90
N SER A 7 23.18 3.33 30.07
CA SER A 7 21.88 3.98 29.87
C SER A 7 21.02 3.14 28.93
N THR A 8 19.89 2.66 29.44
CA THR A 8 18.81 2.05 28.64
C THR A 8 18.28 3.10 27.67
N ALA A 9 18.70 3.03 26.40
CA ALA A 9 18.15 3.86 25.33
C ALA A 9 16.72 3.40 25.06
N ASN A 10 15.79 4.16 25.64
CA ASN A 10 14.37 4.15 25.33
C ASN A 10 14.21 4.33 23.82
N SER A 11 13.74 3.29 23.11
CA SER A 11 13.57 3.30 21.65
C SER A 11 12.35 4.13 21.29
N SER A 12 12.53 5.45 21.27
CA SER A 12 11.59 6.42 20.74
C SER A 12 11.06 5.93 19.38
N PRO A 13 9.75 6.04 19.09
CA PRO A 13 9.25 5.63 17.78
C PRO A 13 9.99 6.47 16.73
N GLU A 14 10.67 5.83 15.78
CA GLU A 14 11.27 6.55 14.67
C GLU A 14 10.16 7.38 14.02
N LEU A 15 10.28 8.70 14.12
CA LEU A 15 9.37 9.61 13.46
C LEU A 15 9.49 9.31 11.97
N ARG A 16 8.45 8.69 11.39
CA ARG A 16 8.38 8.47 9.95
C ARG A 16 8.71 9.77 9.26
N SER A 17 9.65 9.71 8.32
CA SER A 17 10.05 10.87 7.56
C SER A 17 8.79 11.51 6.98
N ILE A 18 8.67 12.83 7.05
CA ILE A 18 7.54 13.58 6.44
C ILE A 18 7.48 13.35 4.90
N ASN A 19 8.47 12.64 4.33
CA ASN A 19 8.56 12.25 2.93
C ASN A 19 7.95 10.87 2.57
N ASP A 20 7.38 10.12 3.51
CA ASP A 20 6.75 8.84 3.17
C ASP A 20 5.35 9.07 2.55
N LEU A 21 5.17 8.69 1.28
CA LEU A 21 3.90 8.80 0.54
C LEU A 21 3.34 7.40 0.23
N CYS A 22 2.11 7.12 0.67
CA CYS A 22 1.35 5.94 0.27
C CYS A 22 0.16 6.37 -0.61
N VAL A 23 0.00 5.73 -1.77
CA VAL A 23 -1.09 5.98 -2.70
C VAL A 23 -1.97 4.74 -2.79
N ILE A 24 -3.24 4.90 -2.43
CA ILE A 24 -4.27 3.87 -2.55
C ILE A 24 -5.04 4.10 -3.86
N ILE A 25 -5.09 3.07 -4.71
CA ILE A 25 -5.78 3.09 -6.01
C ILE A 25 -6.92 2.08 -5.98
N PRO A 26 -8.18 2.51 -5.73
CA PRO A 26 -9.33 1.63 -5.86
C PRO A 26 -9.58 1.31 -7.33
N VAL A 27 -9.87 0.03 -7.63
CA VAL A 27 -10.15 -0.42 -9.00
C VAL A 27 -11.37 -1.32 -9.05
N LEU A 28 -12.14 -1.22 -10.14
CA LEU A 28 -13.24 -2.12 -10.47
C LEU A 28 -13.43 -2.12 -11.99
N ASN A 29 -13.06 -3.21 -12.64
CA ASN A 29 -13.08 -3.35 -14.10
C ASN A 29 -12.32 -2.23 -14.84
N GLU A 30 -11.09 -1.97 -14.40
CA GLU A 30 -10.22 -0.90 -14.91
C GLU A 30 -9.04 -1.44 -15.75
N ARG A 31 -9.21 -2.61 -16.41
CA ARG A 31 -8.11 -3.29 -17.12
C ARG A 31 -7.38 -2.38 -18.10
N GLU A 32 -8.11 -1.50 -18.78
CA GLU A 32 -7.57 -0.59 -19.80
C GLU A 32 -6.81 0.61 -19.22
N ASN A 33 -7.06 0.95 -17.96
CA ASN A 33 -6.62 2.21 -17.35
C ASN A 33 -5.66 2.03 -16.17
N VAL A 34 -5.75 0.91 -15.46
CA VAL A 34 -5.02 0.68 -14.20
C VAL A 34 -3.49 0.75 -14.37
N LEU A 35 -2.96 0.29 -15.51
CA LEU A 35 -1.51 0.41 -15.80
C LEU A 35 -1.07 1.86 -15.84
N LYS A 36 -1.82 2.72 -16.52
CA LYS A 36 -1.49 4.14 -16.68
C LYS A 36 -1.57 4.86 -15.33
N ALA A 37 -2.57 4.52 -14.52
CA ALA A 37 -2.74 5.09 -13.18
C ALA A 37 -1.58 4.70 -12.24
N VAL A 38 -1.20 3.42 -12.21
CA VAL A 38 -0.06 2.96 -11.39
C VAL A 38 1.25 3.60 -11.88
N GLN A 39 1.48 3.60 -13.19
CA GLN A 39 2.70 4.17 -13.78
C GLN A 39 2.81 5.66 -13.51
N SER A 40 1.71 6.42 -13.61
CA SER A 40 1.74 7.85 -13.32
C SER A 40 2.18 8.09 -11.88
N VAL A 41 1.68 7.33 -10.91
CA VAL A 41 2.09 7.45 -9.51
C VAL A 41 3.56 7.11 -9.32
N LEU A 42 4.02 5.97 -9.84
CA LEU A 42 5.41 5.54 -9.72
C LEU A 42 6.40 6.52 -10.39
N GLN A 43 5.97 7.25 -11.42
CA GLN A 43 6.79 8.21 -12.16
C GLN A 43 6.64 9.67 -11.68
N SER A 44 5.63 9.99 -10.86
CA SER A 44 5.33 11.36 -10.42
C SER A 44 6.16 11.83 -9.22
N GLY A 45 7.00 10.97 -8.65
CA GLY A 45 7.85 11.32 -7.52
C GLY A 45 8.99 12.28 -7.92
N PRO A 46 9.11 13.51 -7.37
CA PRO A 46 10.41 14.16 -7.26
C PRO A 46 11.40 13.21 -6.58
N ASN A 47 12.68 13.33 -6.90
CA ASN A 47 13.79 12.50 -6.39
C ASN A 47 13.84 12.32 -4.84
N ALA A 48 12.99 13.03 -4.10
CA ALA A 48 12.87 13.04 -2.64
C ALA A 48 11.93 11.98 -2.05
N TYR A 49 11.08 11.30 -2.84
CA TYR A 49 10.23 10.21 -2.33
C TYR A 49 10.00 9.08 -3.34
N GLN A 50 9.92 7.86 -2.82
CA GLN A 50 9.50 6.66 -3.54
C GLN A 50 8.12 6.26 -3.01
N PRO A 51 7.03 6.47 -3.77
CA PRO A 51 5.68 6.20 -3.27
C PRO A 51 5.44 4.70 -3.13
N GLU A 52 4.83 4.30 -2.02
CA GLU A 52 4.21 2.99 -1.89
C GLU A 52 2.86 2.99 -2.61
N VAL A 53 2.62 2.02 -3.49
CA VAL A 53 1.35 1.88 -4.21
C VAL A 53 0.60 0.66 -3.70
N VAL A 54 -0.65 0.88 -3.28
CA VAL A 54 -1.58 -0.17 -2.87
C VAL A 54 -2.81 -0.10 -3.78
N VAL A 55 -3.04 -1.13 -4.57
CA VAL A 55 -4.26 -1.29 -5.37
C VAL A 55 -5.29 -2.06 -4.55
N VAL A 56 -6.53 -1.56 -4.52
CA VAL A 56 -7.65 -2.24 -3.84
C VAL A 56 -8.71 -2.61 -4.87
N ASP A 57 -8.83 -3.89 -5.17
CA ASP A 57 -9.78 -4.42 -6.15
C ASP A 57 -11.17 -4.65 -5.53
N GLY A 58 -12.21 -4.07 -6.14
CA GLY A 58 -13.61 -4.18 -5.69
C GLY A 58 -14.36 -5.44 -6.14
N GLY A 59 -13.65 -6.43 -6.66
CA GLY A 59 -14.21 -7.63 -7.31
C GLY A 59 -14.33 -7.45 -8.82
N SER A 60 -13.23 -7.12 -9.49
CA SER A 60 -13.19 -7.03 -10.94
C SER A 60 -13.39 -8.40 -11.61
N THR A 61 -14.00 -8.40 -12.79
CA THR A 61 -14.31 -9.59 -13.59
C THR A 61 -13.73 -9.54 -15.00
N ASP A 62 -13.01 -8.47 -15.33
CA ASP A 62 -12.48 -8.19 -16.66
C ASP A 62 -10.99 -8.54 -16.83
N GLY A 63 -10.34 -9.05 -15.78
CA GLY A 63 -8.90 -9.30 -15.78
C GLY A 63 -8.05 -8.18 -15.17
N THR A 64 -8.66 -7.18 -14.52
CA THR A 64 -7.96 -6.09 -13.84
C THR A 64 -7.07 -6.59 -12.71
N LEU A 65 -7.59 -7.50 -11.88
CA LEU A 65 -6.90 -8.03 -10.71
C LEU A 65 -5.59 -8.74 -11.10
N GLU A 66 -5.65 -9.65 -12.06
CA GLU A 66 -4.51 -10.44 -12.54
C GLU A 66 -3.43 -9.53 -13.11
N LEU A 67 -3.87 -8.49 -13.82
CA LEU A 67 -2.98 -7.47 -14.36
C LEU A 67 -2.30 -6.69 -13.21
N CYS A 68 -3.02 -6.32 -12.16
CA CYS A 68 -2.44 -5.63 -10.99
C CYS A 68 -1.45 -6.50 -10.23
N GLN A 69 -1.76 -7.79 -10.03
CA GLN A 69 -0.88 -8.73 -9.33
C GLN A 69 0.43 -8.99 -10.07
N ALA A 70 0.45 -8.81 -11.40
CA ALA A 70 1.65 -8.92 -12.21
C ALA A 70 2.56 -7.68 -12.15
N LEU A 71 2.13 -6.58 -11.52
CA LEU A 71 2.90 -5.34 -11.45
C LEU A 71 3.98 -5.40 -10.36
N PRO A 72 5.26 -5.13 -10.70
CA PRO A 72 6.31 -5.06 -9.69
C PRO A 72 6.14 -3.80 -8.82
N GLY A 73 6.43 -3.92 -7.52
CA GLY A 73 6.40 -2.80 -6.59
C GLY A 73 4.99 -2.31 -6.20
N VAL A 74 3.96 -3.07 -6.54
CA VAL A 74 2.56 -2.78 -6.19
C VAL A 74 2.05 -3.83 -5.20
N LYS A 75 1.44 -3.38 -4.11
CA LYS A 75 0.66 -4.27 -3.23
C LYS A 75 -0.77 -4.31 -3.73
N VAL A 76 -1.39 -5.49 -3.73
CA VAL A 76 -2.76 -5.67 -4.21
C VAL A 76 -3.58 -6.31 -3.11
N GLU A 77 -4.67 -5.65 -2.74
CA GLU A 77 -5.66 -6.13 -1.80
C GLU A 77 -7.01 -6.30 -2.51
N GLN A 78 -7.77 -7.33 -2.16
CA GLN A 78 -9.15 -7.47 -2.61
C GLN A 78 -10.08 -7.02 -1.50
N ALA A 79 -10.99 -6.09 -1.82
CA ALA A 79 -12.08 -5.77 -0.91
C ALA A 79 -13.06 -6.94 -0.89
N SER A 80 -13.14 -7.65 0.24
CA SER A 80 -14.22 -8.62 0.45
C SER A 80 -15.56 -7.89 0.35
N ARG A 81 -16.39 -8.29 -0.61
CA ARG A 81 -17.75 -7.75 -0.78
C ARG A 81 -18.63 -8.24 0.36
N ALA A 82 -18.51 -7.65 1.55
CA ALA A 82 -19.63 -7.62 2.48
C ALA A 82 -20.67 -6.67 1.85
N GLY A 83 -21.80 -7.24 1.43
CA GLY A 83 -22.80 -6.55 0.62
C GLY A 83 -23.17 -5.16 1.14
N LEU A 84 -23.29 -4.20 0.21
CA LEU A 84 -23.83 -2.84 0.42
C LEU A 84 -23.20 -2.07 1.60
N GLY A 85 -22.04 -1.44 1.35
CA GLY A 85 -21.54 -0.31 2.14
C GLY A 85 -20.70 -0.62 3.38
N GLY A 86 -20.32 -1.88 3.63
CA GLY A 86 -19.49 -2.26 4.78
C GLY A 86 -18.07 -2.67 4.37
N TRP A 87 -17.07 -1.89 4.77
CA TRP A 87 -15.70 -2.40 4.89
C TRP A 87 -15.66 -3.34 6.10
N GLU A 88 -15.75 -4.65 5.87
CA GLU A 88 -15.47 -5.62 6.94
C GLU A 88 -13.96 -5.83 7.04
N VAL A 89 -13.37 -5.37 8.15
CA VAL A 89 -12.03 -5.77 8.54
C VAL A 89 -12.08 -7.27 8.82
N GLY A 90 -11.45 -8.05 7.95
CA GLY A 90 -11.35 -9.50 8.08
C GLY A 90 -10.88 -9.88 9.48
N SER A 91 -11.76 -10.53 10.24
CA SER A 91 -11.36 -11.21 11.47
C SER A 91 -10.45 -12.37 11.07
N LYS A 92 -9.15 -12.26 11.39
CA LYS A 92 -8.24 -13.39 11.35
C LYS A 92 -8.75 -14.43 12.35
N GLY A 93 -9.33 -15.52 11.85
CA GLY A 93 -9.58 -16.74 12.61
C GLY A 93 -8.27 -17.52 12.77
N VAL A 94 -7.89 -17.72 14.03
CA VAL A 94 -6.98 -18.77 14.52
C VAL A 94 -7.47 -20.16 14.16
#